data_AF-A0A6P3ZBQ1-F1
#
_entry.id   AF-A0A6P3ZBQ1-F1
#
_cell.length_a   1.000
_cell.length_b   1.000
_cell.length_c   1.000
_cell.angle_alpha   90.00
_cell.angle_beta   90.00
_cell.angle_gamma   90.00
#
_symmetry.space_group_name_H-M   'P 1'
#
loop_
_entity.id
_entity.type
_entity.pdbx_description
1 polymer ?
#
loop_
_entity_poly.entity_id
_entity_poly.type
_entity_poly.pdbx_seq_one_letter_code
_entity_poly.pdbx_strand_id
1 'polypeptide(L)'
;MADDPNYLFSVGKSPMKYFMEEMFSGNSLRSTTTLGNEKERERVYDTIFRLPWRCELLIDVGFFVCFDSFLSLLTIMPARVLMTFWRLLNARQFKRPSAAELSDFGCFIIMACGVILLERTDISLIYHMIRGQGTIKLYVVYNVLEIFDKLCQSFNPDVLQTLFNSADGLANSQPENMSFWIWRYIYDQGLALAASIVHSFILLAQAITLSTCIVAHNNALLALLVSNNFAEIKSNVFKRYSKDNIHSLVYFDSVERFHISAFVLFVLAQNILEAEGPWFESFLFNALLVYFCEMVIDIIKHSFIAKFNDIKPIAYSEFLEDLCKQTLNLQTEDAKKNLTFVPLAPACVVIRVLTPVYAALIPCNPLPWRLFWIFLLSAIT
;
A
#
# COMPACT_ATOMS: atom_id res chain seq x y z
N MET A 1 62.06 -18.89 -20.58
CA MET A 1 61.84 -18.47 -21.98
C MET A 1 60.45 -18.95 -22.34
N ALA A 2 59.61 -18.00 -22.70
CA ALA A 2 58.20 -18.18 -23.03
C ALA A 2 58.05 -18.95 -24.35
N ASP A 3 56.97 -19.72 -24.47
CA ASP A 3 56.28 -19.96 -25.74
C ASP A 3 54.79 -20.16 -25.44
N ASP A 4 54.03 -19.14 -25.81
CA ASP A 4 52.57 -19.05 -25.82
C ASP A 4 52.06 -19.61 -27.17
N PRO A 5 51.15 -20.60 -27.22
CA PRO A 5 50.58 -21.07 -28.48
C PRO A 5 49.11 -20.63 -28.64
N ASN A 6 48.74 -19.42 -28.20
CA ASN A 6 47.57 -18.73 -28.75
C ASN A 6 47.88 -18.14 -30.13
N TYR A 7 48.12 -18.95 -31.16
CA TYR A 7 47.95 -18.54 -32.57
C TYR A 7 47.99 -19.76 -33.48
N LEU A 8 46.88 -20.50 -33.55
CA LEU A 8 46.62 -21.41 -34.66
C LEU A 8 45.21 -21.18 -35.18
N PHE A 9 45.05 -20.05 -35.87
CA PHE A 9 43.96 -19.86 -36.83
C PHE A 9 44.14 -20.90 -37.94
N SER A 10 43.61 -22.12 -37.75
CA SER A 10 43.50 -23.08 -38.86
C SER A 10 42.36 -22.64 -39.78
N VAL A 11 42.68 -21.77 -40.72
CA VAL A 11 41.87 -21.55 -41.92
C VAL A 11 41.92 -22.85 -42.73
N GLY A 12 40.89 -23.70 -42.59
CA GLY A 12 40.86 -25.00 -43.27
C GLY A 12 39.64 -25.89 -43.01
N LYS A 13 38.53 -25.36 -42.50
CA LYS A 13 37.26 -26.11 -42.51
C LYS A 13 36.48 -25.68 -43.75
N SER A 14 36.20 -26.61 -44.68
CA SER A 14 35.29 -26.31 -45.78
C SER A 14 33.93 -25.88 -45.21
N PRO A 15 33.18 -24.99 -45.86
CA PRO A 15 31.87 -24.55 -45.37
C PRO A 15 30.94 -25.74 -45.07
N MET A 16 31.06 -26.81 -45.86
CA MET A 16 30.32 -28.06 -45.68
C MET A 16 30.73 -28.82 -44.40
N LYS A 17 32.02 -28.81 -44.05
CA LYS A 17 32.53 -29.45 -42.83
C LYS A 17 32.16 -28.66 -41.58
N TYR A 18 32.20 -27.33 -41.64
CA TYR A 18 31.68 -26.47 -40.58
C TYR A 18 30.18 -26.66 -40.38
N PHE A 19 29.40 -26.68 -41.48
CA PHE A 19 27.95 -26.90 -41.43
C PHE A 19 27.59 -28.28 -40.87
N MET A 20 28.29 -29.34 -41.30
CA MET A 20 28.10 -30.67 -40.73
C MET A 20 28.48 -30.71 -39.24
N GLU A 21 29.60 -30.11 -38.86
CA GLU A 21 30.04 -30.04 -37.47
C GLU A 21 29.05 -29.26 -36.60
N GLU A 22 28.42 -28.20 -37.12
CA GLU A 22 27.36 -27.45 -36.43
C GLU A 22 26.03 -28.22 -36.36
N MET A 23 25.67 -28.99 -37.39
CA MET A 23 24.51 -29.90 -37.32
C MET A 23 24.72 -31.04 -36.31
N PHE A 24 25.96 -31.49 -36.11
CA PHE A 24 26.30 -32.55 -35.17
C PHE A 24 26.70 -32.05 -33.76
N SER A 25 27.10 -30.78 -33.60
CA SER A 25 27.51 -30.19 -32.31
C SER A 25 26.32 -29.94 -31.37
N GLY A 26 25.10 -30.15 -31.85
CA GLY A 26 23.87 -30.03 -31.08
C GLY A 26 23.38 -28.59 -31.03
N ASN A 27 22.76 -28.20 -29.91
CA ASN A 27 22.09 -26.90 -29.84
C ASN A 27 23.11 -25.77 -29.74
N SER A 28 23.28 -25.01 -30.83
CA SER A 28 24.20 -23.86 -30.94
C SER A 28 23.94 -22.79 -29.87
N LEU A 29 22.72 -22.72 -29.32
CA LEU A 29 22.37 -21.92 -28.14
C LEU A 29 23.30 -22.16 -26.94
N ARG A 30 23.86 -23.36 -26.78
CA ARG A 30 24.80 -23.67 -25.70
C ARG A 30 26.10 -22.88 -25.80
N SER A 31 26.50 -22.47 -27.01
CA SER A 31 27.71 -21.68 -27.24
C SER A 31 27.57 -20.22 -26.82
N THR A 32 26.34 -19.71 -26.76
CA THR A 32 26.02 -18.32 -26.36
C THR A 32 25.54 -18.22 -24.91
N THR A 33 25.37 -19.35 -24.22
CA THR A 33 24.99 -19.42 -22.79
C THR A 33 26.14 -19.92 -21.93
N THR A 34 26.25 -19.44 -20.70
CA THR A 34 27.21 -20.01 -19.74
C THR A 34 26.88 -21.48 -19.47
N LEU A 35 27.92 -22.32 -19.35
CA LEU A 35 27.74 -23.72 -18.95
C LEU A 35 27.17 -23.75 -17.53
N GLY A 36 25.89 -24.15 -17.42
CA GLY A 36 25.16 -24.14 -16.16
C GLY A 36 25.86 -24.93 -15.07
N ASN A 37 26.17 -24.26 -13.96
CA ASN A 37 26.68 -24.87 -12.73
C ASN A 37 25.52 -25.20 -11.77
N GLU A 38 25.68 -26.18 -10.87
CA GLU A 38 24.67 -26.55 -9.86
C GLU A 38 24.23 -25.32 -9.02
N LYS A 39 25.17 -24.42 -8.73
CA LYS A 39 24.91 -23.14 -8.05
C LYS A 39 24.04 -22.17 -8.87
N GLU A 40 24.21 -22.14 -10.18
CA GLU A 40 23.37 -21.32 -11.06
C GLU A 40 21.97 -21.92 -11.15
N ARG A 41 21.86 -23.26 -11.18
CA ARG A 41 20.58 -23.96 -11.11
C ARG A 41 19.85 -23.60 -9.82
N GLU A 42 20.51 -23.72 -8.67
CA GLU A 42 19.93 -23.38 -7.37
C GLU A 42 19.47 -21.92 -7.33
N ARG A 43 20.28 -20.97 -7.84
CA ARG A 43 19.90 -19.56 -7.94
C ARG A 43 18.63 -19.36 -8.79
N VAL A 44 18.47 -20.11 -9.88
CA VAL A 44 17.26 -20.06 -10.73
C VAL A 44 16.03 -20.57 -9.97
N TYR A 45 16.12 -21.71 -9.28
CA TYR A 45 15.00 -22.24 -8.48
C TYR A 45 14.66 -21.33 -7.29
N ASP A 46 15.67 -20.78 -6.63
CA ASP A 46 15.49 -19.82 -5.54
C ASP A 46 14.78 -18.56 -6.04
N THR A 47 15.13 -18.05 -7.22
CA THR A 47 14.50 -16.87 -7.84
C THR A 47 13.08 -17.15 -8.31
N ILE A 48 12.82 -18.30 -8.93
CA ILE A 48 11.54 -18.59 -9.59
C ILE A 48 10.48 -19.15 -8.63
N PHE A 49 10.88 -19.88 -7.58
CA PHE A 49 9.91 -20.59 -6.73
C PHE A 49 9.98 -20.18 -5.27
N ARG A 50 11.18 -20.09 -4.67
CA ARG A 50 11.28 -19.84 -3.22
C ARG A 50 11.08 -18.38 -2.87
N LEU A 51 11.61 -17.47 -3.68
CA LEU A 51 11.50 -16.05 -3.43
C LEU A 51 10.05 -15.54 -3.55
N PRO A 52 9.27 -15.89 -4.59
CA PRO A 52 7.88 -15.47 -4.69
C PRO A 52 7.08 -15.88 -3.45
N TRP A 53 7.21 -17.14 -3.01
CA TRP A 53 6.50 -17.63 -1.82
C TRP A 53 6.83 -16.83 -0.55
N ARG A 54 8.13 -16.54 -0.32
CA ARG A 54 8.56 -15.79 0.86
C ARG A 54 8.18 -14.31 0.79
N CYS A 55 8.22 -13.74 -0.41
CA CYS A 55 7.79 -12.38 -0.68
C CYS A 55 6.30 -12.21 -0.43
N GLU A 56 5.46 -13.07 -1.01
CA GLU A 56 4.01 -13.04 -0.82
C GLU A 56 3.62 -13.21 0.64
N LEU A 57 4.22 -14.18 1.35
CA LEU A 57 3.96 -14.36 2.78
C LEU A 57 4.29 -13.09 3.60
N LEU A 58 5.39 -12.42 3.27
CA LEU A 58 5.78 -11.18 3.94
C LEU A 58 4.79 -10.05 3.66
N ILE A 59 4.40 -9.88 2.39
CA ILE A 59 3.44 -8.85 1.98
C ILE A 59 2.08 -9.10 2.63
N ASP A 60 1.62 -10.35 2.67
CA ASP A 60 0.34 -10.73 3.28
C ASP A 60 0.33 -10.48 4.80
N VAL A 61 1.42 -10.82 5.51
CA VAL A 61 1.54 -10.49 6.94
C VAL A 61 1.58 -8.97 7.14
N GLY A 62 2.31 -8.24 6.30
CA GLY A 62 2.32 -6.78 6.31
C GLY A 62 0.94 -6.17 6.09
N PHE A 63 0.16 -6.72 5.15
CA PHE A 63 -1.22 -6.33 4.90
C PHE A 63 -2.09 -6.47 6.17
N PHE A 64 -1.98 -7.59 6.89
CA PHE A 64 -2.73 -7.78 8.13
C PHE A 64 -2.29 -6.83 9.26
N VAL A 65 -1.01 -6.45 9.33
CA VAL A 65 -0.54 -5.42 10.26
C VAL A 65 -1.15 -4.05 9.92
N CYS A 66 -1.24 -3.70 8.64
CA CYS A 66 -1.94 -2.50 8.19
C CYS A 66 -3.43 -2.55 8.55
N PHE A 67 -4.08 -3.69 8.32
CA PHE A 67 -5.50 -3.90 8.64
C PHE A 67 -5.79 -3.80 10.14
N ASP A 68 -4.96 -4.38 11.00
CA ASP A 68 -5.08 -4.24 12.45
C ASP A 68 -4.95 -2.77 12.89
N SER A 69 -3.96 -2.05 12.37
CA SER A 69 -3.78 -0.61 12.64
C SER A 69 -4.98 0.21 12.19
N PHE A 70 -5.56 -0.12 11.03
CA PHE A 70 -6.77 0.51 10.52
C PHE A 70 -8.01 0.22 11.40
N LEU A 71 -8.21 -1.02 11.82
CA LEU A 71 -9.32 -1.39 12.71
C LEU A 71 -9.17 -0.72 14.08
N SER A 72 -7.96 -0.67 14.63
CA SER A 72 -7.65 0.02 15.88
C SER A 72 -7.99 1.51 15.79
N LEU A 73 -7.67 2.17 14.66
CA LEU A 73 -8.04 3.55 14.40
C LEU A 73 -9.57 3.76 14.37
N LEU A 74 -10.34 2.81 13.81
CA LEU A 74 -11.80 2.91 13.71
C LEU A 74 -12.54 2.52 15.00
N THR A 75 -11.98 1.63 15.81
CA THR A 75 -12.69 1.02 16.96
C THR A 75 -12.11 1.46 18.30
N ILE A 76 -10.81 1.27 18.51
CA ILE A 76 -10.13 1.51 19.79
C ILE A 76 -9.96 3.01 20.02
N MET A 77 -9.49 3.77 19.03
CA MET A 77 -9.22 5.19 19.20
C MET A 77 -10.47 6.00 19.59
N PRO A 78 -11.64 5.87 18.91
CA PRO A 78 -12.86 6.57 19.34
C PRO A 78 -13.33 6.14 20.73
N ALA A 79 -13.18 4.86 21.09
CA ALA A 79 -13.50 4.38 22.43
C ALA A 79 -12.60 5.02 23.50
N ARG A 80 -11.29 5.17 23.24
CA ARG A 80 -10.35 5.88 24.14
C ARG A 80 -10.69 7.36 24.31
N VAL A 81 -11.03 8.04 23.20
CA VAL A 81 -11.48 9.44 23.23
C VAL A 81 -12.78 9.59 24.05
N LEU A 82 -13.75 8.69 23.85
CA LEU A 82 -15.01 8.69 24.58
C LEU A 82 -14.80 8.44 26.09
N MET A 83 -13.96 7.46 26.45
CA MET A 83 -13.60 7.21 27.85
C MET A 83 -12.93 8.42 28.50
N THR A 84 -12.06 9.11 27.77
CA THR A 84 -11.38 10.31 28.25
C THR A 84 -12.37 11.45 28.48
N PHE A 85 -13.32 11.66 27.55
CA PHE A 85 -14.39 12.64 27.70
C PHE A 85 -15.33 12.31 28.86
N TRP A 86 -15.72 11.04 29.01
CA TRP A 86 -16.55 10.57 30.12
C TRP A 86 -15.88 10.78 31.48
N ARG A 87 -14.55 10.54 31.56
CA ARG A 87 -13.75 10.82 32.74
C ARG A 87 -13.72 12.32 33.07
N LEU A 88 -13.62 13.16 32.04
CA LEU A 88 -13.63 14.62 32.20
C LEU A 88 -14.97 15.15 32.70
N LEU A 89 -16.09 14.61 32.20
CA LEU A 89 -17.43 15.00 32.65
C LEU A 89 -17.71 14.60 34.10
N ASN A 90 -17.21 13.43 34.53
CA ASN A 90 -17.44 12.92 35.88
C ASN A 90 -16.43 13.42 36.92
N ALA A 91 -15.25 13.87 36.51
CA ALA A 91 -14.24 14.42 37.41
C ALA A 91 -14.46 15.92 37.67
N ARG A 92 -14.49 16.34 38.94
CA ARG A 92 -14.55 17.76 39.33
C ARG A 92 -13.22 18.52 39.17
N GLN A 93 -12.15 17.86 38.73
CA GLN A 93 -10.82 18.46 38.56
C GLN A 93 -10.22 18.13 37.19
N PHE A 94 -9.79 19.16 36.47
CA PHE A 94 -9.06 19.05 35.21
C PHE A 94 -7.66 18.46 35.46
N LYS A 95 -7.51 17.15 35.22
CA LYS A 95 -6.19 16.54 35.07
C LYS A 95 -5.64 16.88 33.69
N ARG A 96 -4.33 17.16 33.63
CA ARG A 96 -3.62 17.37 32.36
C ARG A 96 -3.70 16.10 31.50
N PRO A 97 -4.04 16.22 30.20
CA PRO A 97 -4.12 15.06 29.32
C PRO A 97 -2.73 14.43 29.12
N SER A 98 -2.70 13.11 28.99
CA SER A 98 -1.46 12.40 28.67
C SER A 98 -1.06 12.59 27.21
N ALA A 99 0.21 12.31 26.87
CA ALA A 99 0.70 12.38 25.49
C ALA A 99 -0.13 11.50 24.54
N ALA A 100 -0.45 10.28 24.96
CA ALA A 100 -1.28 9.35 24.19
C ALA A 100 -2.71 9.88 23.99
N GLU A 101 -3.31 10.48 25.03
CA GLU A 101 -4.64 11.09 24.91
C GLU A 101 -4.61 12.26 23.92
N LEU A 102 -3.59 13.13 23.98
CA LEU A 102 -3.42 14.25 23.03
C LEU A 102 -3.25 13.76 21.58
N SER A 103 -2.40 12.75 21.36
CA SER A 103 -2.22 12.13 20.04
C SER A 103 -3.52 11.54 19.50
N ASP A 104 -4.28 10.80 20.33
CA ASP A 104 -5.59 10.25 19.96
C ASP A 104 -6.58 11.37 19.58
N PHE A 105 -6.63 12.46 20.35
CA PHE A 105 -7.45 13.62 20.01
C PHE A 105 -7.02 14.26 18.69
N GLY A 106 -5.71 14.40 18.44
CA GLY A 106 -5.16 14.90 17.19
C GLY A 106 -5.59 14.06 15.98
N CYS A 107 -5.41 12.74 16.05
CA CYS A 107 -5.84 11.79 15.03
C CYS A 107 -7.37 11.81 14.82
N PHE A 108 -8.15 11.89 15.91
CA PHE A 108 -9.61 11.99 15.83
C PHE A 108 -10.07 13.25 15.11
N ILE A 109 -9.46 14.40 15.40
CA ILE A 109 -9.75 15.66 14.70
C ILE A 109 -9.42 15.53 13.20
N ILE A 110 -8.27 14.96 12.86
CA ILE A 110 -7.87 14.74 11.47
C ILE A 110 -8.90 13.88 10.73
N MET A 111 -9.28 12.74 11.32
CA MET A 111 -10.30 11.87 10.73
C MET A 111 -11.66 12.55 10.60
N ALA A 112 -12.14 13.21 11.66
CA ALA A 112 -13.45 13.86 11.65
C ALA A 112 -13.50 14.95 10.56
N CYS A 113 -12.47 15.80 10.47
CA CYS A 113 -12.37 16.82 9.42
C CYS A 113 -12.26 16.20 8.02
N GLY A 114 -11.44 15.15 7.86
CA GLY A 114 -11.27 14.44 6.59
C GLY A 114 -12.60 13.85 6.10
N VAL A 115 -13.30 13.10 6.94
CA VAL A 115 -14.62 12.52 6.63
C VAL A 115 -15.63 13.62 6.26
N ILE A 116 -15.73 14.69 7.06
CA ILE A 116 -16.65 15.80 6.77
C ILE A 116 -16.36 16.41 5.39
N LEU A 117 -15.10 16.67 5.06
CA LEU A 117 -14.73 17.26 3.76
C LEU A 117 -15.00 16.30 2.60
N LEU A 118 -14.67 15.02 2.75
CA LEU A 118 -14.96 14.00 1.75
C LEU A 118 -16.47 13.81 1.56
N GLU A 119 -17.29 13.89 2.61
CA GLU A 119 -18.76 13.83 2.53
C GLU A 119 -19.37 15.01 1.79
N ARG A 120 -18.77 16.21 1.88
CA ARG A 120 -19.19 17.37 1.08
C ARG A 120 -18.78 17.28 -0.39
N THR A 121 -17.93 16.32 -0.74
CA THR A 121 -17.45 16.13 -2.11
C THR A 121 -18.44 15.27 -2.90
N ASP A 122 -18.89 15.81 -4.03
CA ASP A 122 -19.77 15.11 -4.97
C ASP A 122 -18.97 14.11 -5.82
N ILE A 123 -19.13 12.83 -5.51
CA ILE A 123 -18.46 11.73 -6.23
C ILE A 123 -18.94 11.66 -7.67
N SER A 124 -20.22 11.93 -7.93
CA SER A 124 -20.82 11.85 -9.26
C SER A 124 -20.19 12.88 -10.20
N LEU A 125 -19.93 14.10 -9.70
CA LEU A 125 -19.24 15.14 -10.47
C LEU A 125 -17.83 14.70 -10.89
N ILE A 126 -17.05 14.17 -9.94
CA ILE A 126 -15.69 13.69 -10.21
C ILE A 126 -15.74 12.52 -11.19
N TYR A 127 -16.65 11.57 -10.98
CA TYR A 127 -16.87 10.43 -11.87
C TYR A 127 -17.21 10.87 -13.30
N HIS A 128 -18.14 11.81 -13.48
CA HIS A 128 -18.49 12.32 -14.81
C HIS A 128 -17.33 13.07 -15.48
N MET A 129 -16.56 13.84 -14.71
CA MET A 129 -15.36 14.53 -15.22
C MET A 129 -14.30 13.54 -15.71
N ILE A 130 -14.09 12.46 -14.98
CA ILE A 130 -13.12 11.40 -15.29
C ILE A 130 -13.60 10.54 -16.46
N ARG A 131 -14.87 10.11 -16.46
CA ARG A 131 -15.49 9.30 -17.52
C ARG A 131 -15.52 10.02 -18.87
N GLY A 132 -15.60 11.36 -18.89
CA GLY A 132 -15.53 12.17 -20.10
C GLY A 132 -14.15 12.22 -20.76
N GLN A 133 -13.10 11.69 -20.13
CA GLN A 133 -11.76 11.65 -20.68
C GLN A 133 -11.51 10.39 -21.53
N GLY A 134 -10.62 10.49 -22.52
CA GLY A 134 -10.18 9.32 -23.27
C GLY A 134 -9.34 8.37 -22.39
N THR A 135 -9.37 7.06 -22.70
CA THR A 135 -8.62 6.01 -21.96
C THR A 135 -7.14 6.34 -21.78
N ILE A 136 -6.54 7.00 -22.77
CA ILE A 136 -5.14 7.43 -22.71
C ILE A 136 -4.90 8.46 -21.59
N LYS A 137 -5.79 9.43 -21.45
CA LYS A 137 -5.68 10.44 -20.40
C LYS A 137 -5.93 9.84 -19.02
N LEU A 138 -6.86 8.88 -18.93
CA LEU A 138 -7.23 8.20 -17.69
C LEU A 138 -6.04 7.45 -17.07
N TYR A 139 -5.26 6.72 -17.88
CA TYR A 139 -4.07 6.03 -17.36
C TYR A 139 -3.01 7.03 -16.86
N VAL A 140 -2.82 8.16 -17.56
CA VAL A 140 -1.84 9.18 -17.14
C VAL A 140 -2.24 9.74 -15.78
N VAL A 141 -3.54 10.05 -15.61
CA VAL A 141 -4.07 10.55 -14.34
C VAL A 141 -3.86 9.53 -13.22
N TYR A 142 -4.15 8.24 -13.46
CA TYR A 142 -3.94 7.19 -12.46
C TYR A 142 -2.47 7.09 -12.02
N ASN A 143 -1.54 7.00 -12.98
CA ASN A 143 -0.10 6.91 -12.68
C ASN A 143 0.42 8.16 -11.96
N VAL A 144 -0.10 9.35 -12.28
CA VAL A 144 0.26 10.58 -11.56
C VAL A 144 -0.25 10.55 -10.12
N LEU A 145 -1.50 10.13 -9.92
CA LEU A 145 -2.07 9.99 -8.58
C LEU A 145 -1.33 8.96 -7.73
N GLU A 146 -0.87 7.86 -8.35
CA GLU A 146 -0.06 6.84 -7.69
C GLU A 146 1.30 7.37 -7.22
N ILE A 147 1.97 8.20 -8.04
CA ILE A 147 3.20 8.88 -7.63
C ILE A 147 2.93 9.79 -6.41
N PHE A 148 1.79 10.50 -6.41
CA PHE A 148 1.40 11.33 -5.27
C PHE A 148 1.05 10.51 -4.03
N ASP A 149 0.39 9.35 -4.18
CA ASP A 149 0.16 8.42 -3.08
C ASP A 149 1.49 7.95 -2.47
N LYS A 150 2.43 7.48 -3.29
CA LYS A 150 3.77 7.08 -2.85
C LYS A 150 4.53 8.22 -2.14
N LEU A 151 4.39 9.46 -2.62
CA LEU A 151 4.95 10.64 -1.94
C LEU A 151 4.27 10.88 -0.57
N CYS A 152 2.95 10.82 -0.50
CA CYS A 152 2.20 10.96 0.75
C CYS A 152 2.51 9.84 1.76
N GLN A 153 2.68 8.59 1.31
CA GLN A 153 3.09 7.48 2.16
C GLN A 153 4.48 7.69 2.77
N SER A 154 5.40 8.35 2.05
CA SER A 154 6.71 8.73 2.60
C SER A 154 6.65 9.94 3.54
N PHE A 155 5.77 10.91 3.29
CA PHE A 155 5.74 12.20 3.99
C PHE A 155 4.86 12.20 5.24
N ASN A 156 3.67 11.58 5.17
CA ASN A 156 2.69 11.62 6.26
C ASN A 156 3.17 10.97 7.57
N PRO A 157 3.90 9.84 7.57
CA PRO A 157 4.47 9.29 8.79
C PRO A 157 5.37 10.28 9.53
N ASP A 158 6.22 11.03 8.81
CA ASP A 158 7.12 12.02 9.39
C ASP A 158 6.34 13.19 10.02
N VAL A 159 5.30 13.68 9.32
CA VAL A 159 4.44 14.76 9.84
C VAL A 159 3.65 14.31 11.07
N LEU A 160 3.19 13.06 11.08
CA LEU A 160 2.47 12.51 12.24
C LEU A 160 3.42 12.29 13.41
N GLN A 161 4.66 11.87 13.16
CA GLN A 161 5.69 11.77 14.18
C GLN A 161 6.01 13.13 14.80
N THR A 162 6.08 14.21 14.02
CA THR A 162 6.29 15.55 14.59
C THR A 162 5.11 15.99 15.46
N LEU A 163 3.88 15.67 15.07
CA LEU A 163 2.68 15.90 15.88
C LEU A 163 2.72 15.12 17.20
N PHE A 164 3.12 13.85 17.17
CA PHE A 164 3.23 13.04 18.39
C PHE A 164 4.35 13.54 19.31
N ASN A 165 5.45 14.00 18.75
CA ASN A 165 6.54 14.60 19.54
C ASN A 165 6.10 15.92 20.19
N SER A 166 5.28 16.74 19.51
CA SER A 166 4.72 17.95 20.13
C SER A 166 3.62 17.65 21.14
N ALA A 167 2.85 16.57 20.96
CA ALA A 167 1.92 16.05 21.97
C ALA A 167 2.63 15.60 23.24
N ASP A 168 3.74 14.86 23.12
CA ASP A 168 4.56 14.44 24.27
C ASP A 168 5.18 15.64 25.00
N GLY A 169 5.77 16.56 24.23
CA GLY A 169 6.29 17.80 24.79
C GLY A 169 5.22 18.62 25.50
N LEU A 170 4.01 18.69 24.96
CA LEU A 170 2.86 19.38 25.59
C LEU A 170 2.33 18.64 26.84
N ALA A 171 2.43 17.32 26.91
CA ALA A 171 2.03 16.58 28.11
C ALA A 171 3.05 16.77 29.25
N ASN A 172 4.34 16.81 28.92
CA ASN A 172 5.44 16.81 29.89
C ASN A 172 6.02 18.21 30.18
N SER A 173 5.54 19.28 29.52
CA SER A 173 6.12 20.63 29.68
C SER A 173 5.95 21.20 31.09
N GLN A 174 6.92 22.00 31.53
CA GLN A 174 6.71 22.88 32.68
C GLN A 174 5.67 23.98 32.37
N PRO A 175 5.01 24.57 33.40
CA PRO A 175 3.95 25.57 33.21
C PRO A 175 4.41 26.82 32.45
N GLU A 176 5.66 27.24 32.65
CA GLU A 176 6.24 28.45 32.05
C GLU A 176 6.38 28.34 30.52
N ASN A 177 6.68 27.13 30.02
CA ASN A 177 6.86 26.87 28.58
C ASN A 177 5.57 26.37 27.89
N MET A 178 4.45 26.32 28.61
CA MET A 178 3.22 25.69 28.12
C MET A 178 2.67 26.38 26.85
N SER A 179 2.73 27.71 26.79
CA SER A 179 2.26 28.48 25.62
C SER A 179 3.03 28.09 24.34
N PHE A 180 4.35 27.94 24.44
CA PHE A 180 5.19 27.51 23.31
C PHE A 180 4.78 26.13 22.80
N TRP A 181 4.61 25.15 23.70
CA TRP A 181 4.22 23.80 23.32
C TRP A 181 2.80 23.72 22.75
N ILE A 182 1.87 24.54 23.25
CA ILE A 182 0.52 24.66 22.69
C ILE A 182 0.59 25.15 21.24
N TRP A 183 1.31 26.25 20.98
CA TRP A 183 1.43 26.79 19.61
C TRP A 183 2.11 25.82 18.66
N ARG A 184 3.16 25.13 19.12
CA ARG A 184 3.83 24.08 18.35
C ARG A 184 2.87 22.94 18.01
N TYR A 185 2.15 22.42 18.99
CA TYR A 185 1.15 21.38 18.78
C TYR A 185 0.06 21.82 17.79
N ILE A 186 -0.45 23.05 17.89
CA ILE A 186 -1.45 23.58 16.95
C ILE A 186 -0.90 23.65 15.52
N TYR A 187 0.34 24.11 15.33
CA TYR A 187 0.96 24.19 14.01
C TYR A 187 1.19 22.80 13.41
N ASP A 188 1.75 21.87 14.19
CA ASP A 188 1.98 20.49 13.76
C ASP A 188 0.65 19.78 13.47
N GLN A 189 -0.40 20.03 14.26
CA GLN A 189 -1.75 19.52 14.04
C GLN A 189 -2.34 20.06 12.73
N GLY A 190 -2.16 21.35 12.44
CA GLY A 190 -2.60 21.96 11.19
C GLY A 190 -1.90 21.37 9.96
N LEU A 191 -0.59 21.12 10.07
CA LEU A 191 0.19 20.48 9.01
C LEU A 191 -0.25 19.02 8.77
N ALA A 192 -0.40 18.24 9.85
CA ALA A 192 -0.86 16.84 9.79
C ALA A 192 -2.27 16.74 9.20
N LEU A 193 -3.16 17.65 9.58
CA LEU A 193 -4.50 17.76 9.04
C LEU A 193 -4.48 18.03 7.54
N ALA A 194 -3.74 19.05 7.08
CA ALA A 194 -3.65 19.40 5.67
C ALA A 194 -3.07 18.24 4.84
N ALA A 195 -1.97 17.63 5.30
CA ALA A 195 -1.32 16.53 4.59
C ALA A 195 -2.22 15.28 4.50
N SER A 196 -2.92 14.94 5.58
CA SER A 196 -3.85 13.80 5.61
C SER A 196 -5.10 14.04 4.74
N ILE A 197 -5.61 15.27 4.69
CA ILE A 197 -6.72 15.63 3.78
C ILE A 197 -6.29 15.48 2.33
N VAL A 198 -5.13 16.02 1.95
CA VAL A 198 -4.60 15.89 0.58
C VAL A 198 -4.46 14.42 0.19
N HIS A 199 -3.89 13.60 1.07
CA HIS A 199 -3.76 12.16 0.83
C HIS A 199 -5.12 11.47 0.68
N SER A 200 -6.10 11.82 1.51
CA SER A 200 -7.48 11.28 1.41
C SER A 200 -8.13 11.60 0.06
N PHE A 201 -7.93 12.80 -0.47
CA PHE A 201 -8.43 13.18 -1.80
C PHE A 201 -7.71 12.45 -2.94
N ILE A 202 -6.40 12.22 -2.82
CA ILE A 202 -5.63 11.42 -3.80
C ILE A 202 -6.18 9.99 -3.84
N LEU A 203 -6.33 9.34 -2.68
CA LEU A 203 -6.88 7.99 -2.57
C LEU A 203 -8.32 7.92 -3.10
N LEU A 204 -9.16 8.91 -2.81
CA LEU A 204 -10.52 8.99 -3.35
C LEU A 204 -10.51 9.11 -4.89
N ALA A 205 -9.66 9.96 -5.45
CA ALA A 205 -9.54 10.12 -6.89
C ALA A 205 -9.04 8.84 -7.59
N GLN A 206 -8.11 8.10 -6.97
CA GLN A 206 -7.66 6.80 -7.46
C GLN A 206 -8.80 5.78 -7.43
N ALA A 207 -9.55 5.71 -6.33
CA ALA A 207 -10.70 4.79 -6.20
C ALA A 207 -11.78 5.06 -7.26
N ILE A 208 -12.13 6.33 -7.51
CA ILE A 208 -13.09 6.72 -8.56
C ILE A 208 -12.54 6.37 -9.95
N THR A 209 -11.24 6.59 -10.19
CA THR A 209 -10.58 6.24 -11.45
C THR A 209 -10.63 4.74 -11.70
N LEU A 210 -10.30 3.92 -10.68
CA LEU A 210 -10.38 2.46 -10.76
C LEU A 210 -11.82 1.99 -11.00
N SER A 211 -12.80 2.56 -10.30
CA SER A 211 -14.22 2.27 -10.52
C SER A 211 -14.65 2.55 -11.96
N THR A 212 -14.25 3.71 -12.49
CA THR A 212 -14.53 4.09 -13.88
C THR A 212 -13.93 3.09 -14.87
N CYS A 213 -12.73 2.58 -14.60
CA CYS A 213 -12.08 1.57 -15.43
C CYS A 213 -12.74 0.19 -15.38
N ILE A 214 -13.23 -0.22 -14.21
CA ILE A 214 -13.93 -1.50 -14.02
C ILE A 214 -15.31 -1.47 -14.69
N VAL A 215 -16.03 -0.35 -14.55
CA VAL A 215 -17.37 -0.18 -15.13
C VAL A 215 -17.33 0.11 -16.64
N ALA A 216 -16.21 0.63 -17.15
CA ALA A 216 -16.07 0.86 -18.58
C ALA A 216 -16.12 -0.45 -19.39
N HIS A 217 -17.02 -0.51 -20.38
CA HIS A 217 -17.14 -1.65 -21.32
C HIS A 217 -15.94 -1.83 -22.27
N ASN A 218 -14.94 -0.95 -22.20
CA ASN A 218 -13.72 -1.05 -22.99
C ASN A 218 -12.65 -1.81 -22.20
N ASN A 219 -11.60 -2.29 -22.87
CA ASN A 219 -10.39 -2.86 -22.22
C ASN A 219 -9.58 -1.83 -21.39
N ALA A 220 -10.24 -0.82 -20.83
CA ALA A 220 -9.66 0.27 -20.05
C ALA A 220 -9.00 -0.23 -18.76
N LEU A 221 -9.63 -1.18 -18.05
CA LEU A 221 -9.03 -1.83 -16.89
C LEU A 221 -7.71 -2.52 -17.24
N LEU A 222 -7.72 -3.34 -18.30
CA LEU A 222 -6.53 -4.05 -18.76
C LEU A 222 -5.43 -3.05 -19.19
N ALA A 223 -5.80 -1.98 -19.90
CA ALA A 223 -4.86 -0.94 -20.32
C ALA A 223 -4.25 -0.19 -19.13
N LEU A 224 -5.04 0.11 -18.09
CA LEU A 224 -4.57 0.73 -16.85
C LEU A 224 -3.60 -0.21 -16.14
N LEU A 225 -3.99 -1.46 -15.90
CA LEU A 225 -3.15 -2.46 -15.22
C LEU A 225 -1.83 -2.66 -15.96
N VAL A 226 -1.86 -2.94 -17.27
CA VAL A 226 -0.63 -3.14 -18.06
C VAL A 226 0.28 -1.91 -18.02
N SER A 227 -0.30 -0.70 -18.12
CA SER A 227 0.47 0.54 -18.08
C SER A 227 1.13 0.76 -16.72
N ASN A 228 0.38 0.59 -15.63
CA ASN A 228 0.89 0.73 -14.28
C ASN A 228 2.02 -0.28 -14.02
N ASN A 229 1.71 -1.56 -14.21
CA ASN A 229 2.60 -2.69 -14.01
C ASN A 229 3.92 -2.55 -14.80
N PHE A 230 3.85 -2.02 -16.04
CA PHE A 230 5.04 -1.78 -16.84
C PHE A 230 5.88 -0.61 -16.32
N ALA A 231 5.23 0.49 -15.91
CA ALA A 231 5.93 1.63 -15.32
C ALA A 231 6.66 1.21 -14.03
N GLU A 232 6.01 0.40 -13.22
CA GLU A 232 6.54 -0.11 -11.97
C GLU A 232 7.77 -1.02 -12.20
N ILE A 233 7.63 -2.06 -13.04
CA ILE A 233 8.74 -2.95 -13.41
C ILE A 233 9.92 -2.14 -13.92
N LYS A 234 9.68 -1.22 -14.87
CA LYS A 234 10.73 -0.39 -15.45
C LYS A 234 11.44 0.46 -14.41
N SER A 235 10.69 1.03 -13.48
CA SER A 235 11.23 1.96 -12.48
C SER A 235 12.06 1.27 -11.40
N ASN A 236 11.83 -0.03 -11.14
CA ASN A 236 12.45 -0.76 -10.04
C ASN A 236 13.49 -1.79 -10.51
N VAL A 237 13.18 -2.61 -11.51
CA VAL A 237 13.99 -3.81 -11.83
C VAL A 237 15.44 -3.49 -12.26
N PHE A 238 15.67 -2.34 -12.89
CA PHE A 238 17.00 -1.95 -13.38
C PHE A 238 17.82 -1.14 -12.38
N LYS A 239 17.27 -0.81 -11.21
CA LYS A 239 17.97 -0.05 -10.19
C LYS A 239 18.76 -0.98 -9.27
N ARG A 240 19.88 -0.47 -8.76
CA ARG A 240 20.65 -1.13 -7.71
C ARG A 240 20.03 -0.81 -6.35
N TYR A 241 19.67 -1.86 -5.61
CA TYR A 241 19.11 -1.75 -4.27
C TYR A 241 20.08 -2.33 -3.24
N SER A 242 20.18 -1.67 -2.07
CA SER A 242 20.71 -2.31 -0.88
C SER A 242 19.64 -3.24 -0.27
N LYS A 243 20.06 -4.15 0.61
CA LYS A 243 19.12 -5.00 1.37
C LYS A 243 18.08 -4.17 2.12
N ASP A 244 18.49 -3.06 2.73
CA ASP A 244 17.59 -2.17 3.47
C ASP A 244 16.57 -1.50 2.55
N ASN A 245 16.98 -1.07 1.35
CA ASN A 245 16.05 -0.47 0.39
C ASN A 245 14.98 -1.48 -0.06
N ILE A 246 15.34 -2.77 -0.18
CA ILE A 246 14.37 -3.84 -0.51
C ILE A 246 13.43 -4.09 0.66
N HIS A 247 13.94 -4.08 1.90
CA HIS A 247 13.12 -4.22 3.10
C HIS A 247 12.01 -3.15 3.13
N SER A 248 12.38 -1.88 2.95
CA SER A 248 11.40 -0.79 2.86
C SER A 248 10.46 -0.94 1.67
N LEU A 249 10.96 -1.37 0.50
CA LEU A 249 10.15 -1.56 -0.71
C LEU A 249 9.02 -2.59 -0.47
N VAL A 250 9.33 -3.74 0.13
CA VAL A 250 8.31 -4.77 0.40
C VAL A 250 7.25 -4.28 1.40
N TYR A 251 7.63 -3.44 2.37
CA TYR A 251 6.67 -2.83 3.28
C TYR A 251 5.75 -1.82 2.57
N PHE A 252 6.28 -1.04 1.61
CA PHE A 252 5.45 -0.19 0.76
C PHE A 252 4.47 -1.01 -0.08
N ASP A 253 4.89 -2.16 -0.62
CA ASP A 253 3.99 -3.05 -1.38
C ASP A 253 2.87 -3.61 -0.51
N SER A 254 3.13 -3.86 0.78
CA SER A 254 2.11 -4.24 1.76
C SER A 254 1.07 -3.15 1.99
N VAL A 255 1.51 -1.88 2.04
CA VAL A 255 0.63 -0.71 2.15
C VAL A 255 -0.15 -0.48 0.84
N GLU A 256 0.50 -0.66 -0.31
CA GLU A 256 -0.12 -0.54 -1.63
C GLU A 256 -1.27 -1.55 -1.80
N ARG A 257 -1.07 -2.82 -1.42
CA ARG A 257 -2.15 -3.83 -1.42
C ARG A 257 -3.30 -3.47 -0.47
N PHE A 258 -3.00 -2.83 0.65
CA PHE A 258 -4.02 -2.31 1.56
C PHE A 258 -4.84 -1.17 0.91
N HIS A 259 -4.18 -0.23 0.23
CA HIS A 259 -4.88 0.81 -0.53
C HIS A 259 -5.73 0.21 -1.66
N ILE A 260 -5.22 -0.78 -2.39
CA ILE A 260 -5.99 -1.51 -3.41
C ILE A 260 -7.22 -2.18 -2.80
N SER A 261 -7.13 -2.78 -1.60
CA SER A 261 -8.31 -3.31 -0.88
C SER A 261 -9.35 -2.23 -0.64
N ALA A 262 -8.92 -1.06 -0.15
CA ALA A 262 -9.81 0.07 0.09
C ALA A 262 -10.48 0.56 -1.20
N PHE A 263 -9.75 0.56 -2.33
CA PHE A 263 -10.30 0.93 -3.64
C PHE A 263 -11.29 -0.11 -4.16
N VAL A 264 -11.01 -1.41 -4.03
CA VAL A 264 -11.95 -2.47 -4.42
C VAL A 264 -13.21 -2.43 -3.56
N LEU A 265 -13.08 -2.17 -2.25
CA LEU A 265 -14.22 -1.93 -1.36
C LEU A 265 -15.04 -0.72 -1.79
N PHE A 266 -14.37 0.35 -2.25
CA PHE A 266 -15.05 1.52 -2.82
C PHE A 266 -15.89 1.13 -4.04
N VAL A 267 -15.32 0.37 -4.97
CA VAL A 267 -16.01 -0.09 -6.18
C VAL A 267 -17.20 -0.99 -5.85
N LEU A 268 -17.03 -1.89 -4.86
CA LEU A 268 -18.11 -2.73 -4.37
C LEU A 268 -19.29 -1.89 -3.86
N ALA A 269 -19.01 -0.91 -3.01
CA ALA A 269 -20.02 -0.02 -2.45
C ALA A 269 -20.73 0.82 -3.51
N GLN A 270 -20.01 1.32 -4.52
CA GLN A 270 -20.64 2.01 -5.65
C GLN A 270 -21.55 1.09 -6.45
N ASN A 271 -21.12 -0.14 -6.74
CA ASN A 271 -21.97 -1.10 -7.45
C ASN A 271 -23.23 -1.44 -6.65
N ILE A 272 -23.14 -1.56 -5.32
CA ILE A 272 -24.31 -1.78 -4.45
C ILE A 272 -25.32 -0.61 -4.55
N LEU A 273 -24.83 0.62 -4.67
CA LEU A 273 -25.67 1.82 -4.64
C LEU A 273 -26.22 2.23 -6.02
N GLU A 274 -25.44 2.04 -7.08
CA GLU A 274 -25.68 2.67 -8.39
C GLU A 274 -25.89 1.66 -9.54
N ALA A 275 -25.46 0.39 -9.40
CA ALA A 275 -25.51 -0.54 -10.51
C ALA A 275 -26.91 -1.10 -10.76
N GLU A 276 -27.36 -1.03 -12.01
CA GLU A 276 -28.60 -1.65 -12.48
C GLU A 276 -28.31 -3.03 -13.10
N GLY A 277 -29.04 -4.07 -12.67
CA GLY A 277 -28.91 -5.43 -13.21
C GLY A 277 -27.85 -6.31 -12.51
N PRO A 278 -27.47 -7.45 -13.11
CA PRO A 278 -26.51 -8.38 -12.51
C PRO A 278 -25.07 -7.85 -12.66
N TRP A 279 -24.51 -7.33 -11.57
CA TRP A 279 -23.17 -6.75 -11.54
C TRP A 279 -22.13 -7.60 -10.77
N PHE A 280 -22.58 -8.45 -9.84
CA PHE A 280 -21.71 -9.09 -8.84
C PHE A 280 -20.63 -9.99 -9.43
N GLU A 281 -20.98 -10.85 -10.40
CA GLU A 281 -20.00 -11.74 -11.04
C GLU A 281 -18.93 -10.97 -11.82
N SER A 282 -19.35 -9.93 -12.56
CA SER A 282 -18.42 -9.06 -13.31
C SER A 282 -17.52 -8.28 -12.37
N PHE A 283 -18.08 -7.73 -11.29
CA PHE A 283 -17.32 -7.08 -10.23
C PHE A 283 -16.27 -8.04 -9.63
N LEU A 284 -16.68 -9.24 -9.23
CA LEU A 284 -15.79 -10.22 -8.61
C LEU A 284 -14.65 -10.60 -9.56
N PHE A 285 -14.94 -10.87 -10.83
CA PHE A 285 -13.91 -11.16 -11.83
C PHE A 285 -12.92 -10.01 -11.99
N ASN A 286 -13.40 -8.78 -12.12
CA ASN A 286 -12.53 -7.60 -12.28
C ASN A 286 -11.71 -7.30 -11.03
N ALA A 287 -12.30 -7.45 -9.83
CA ALA A 287 -11.60 -7.29 -8.56
C ALA A 287 -10.49 -8.33 -8.39
N LEU A 288 -10.77 -9.60 -8.71
CA LEU A 288 -9.78 -10.67 -8.71
C LEU A 288 -8.69 -10.43 -9.76
N LEU A 289 -9.03 -9.89 -10.93
CA LEU A 289 -8.06 -9.54 -11.96
C LEU A 289 -7.09 -8.46 -11.48
N VAL A 290 -7.58 -7.40 -10.84
CA VAL A 290 -6.73 -6.34 -10.24
C VAL A 290 -5.76 -6.95 -9.23
N TYR A 291 -6.27 -7.74 -8.29
CA TYR A 291 -5.46 -8.41 -7.27
C TYR A 291 -4.42 -9.37 -7.84
N PHE A 292 -4.84 -10.19 -8.81
CA PHE A 292 -3.97 -11.16 -9.43
C PHE A 292 -2.86 -10.47 -10.23
N CYS A 293 -3.18 -9.40 -10.97
CA CYS A 293 -2.18 -8.61 -11.67
C CYS A 293 -1.16 -8.00 -10.72
N GLU A 294 -1.62 -7.40 -9.61
CA GLU A 294 -0.73 -6.83 -8.59
C GLU A 294 0.24 -7.89 -8.03
N MET A 295 -0.30 -9.03 -7.59
CA MET A 295 0.48 -10.15 -7.06
C MET A 295 1.54 -10.65 -8.06
N VAL A 296 1.16 -10.83 -9.33
CA VAL A 296 2.10 -11.29 -10.36
C VAL A 296 3.23 -10.27 -10.57
N ILE A 297 2.93 -8.97 -10.50
CA ILE A 297 3.91 -7.91 -10.72
C ILE A 297 4.85 -7.77 -9.54
N ASP A 298 4.36 -7.85 -8.30
CA ASP A 298 5.19 -7.93 -7.11
C ASP A 298 6.17 -9.10 -7.18
N ILE A 299 5.67 -10.28 -7.53
CA ILE A 299 6.49 -11.48 -7.70
C ILE A 299 7.58 -11.26 -8.74
N ILE A 300 7.24 -10.73 -9.92
CA ILE A 300 8.19 -10.45 -11.00
C ILE A 300 9.22 -9.41 -10.53
N LYS A 301 8.75 -8.29 -9.97
CA LYS A 301 9.53 -7.18 -9.45
C LYS A 301 10.58 -7.68 -8.46
N HIS A 302 10.16 -8.36 -7.40
CA HIS A 302 11.06 -8.85 -6.35
C HIS A 302 12.00 -9.96 -6.81
N SER A 303 11.54 -10.85 -7.70
CA SER A 303 12.39 -11.89 -8.28
C SER A 303 13.54 -11.29 -9.09
N PHE A 304 13.27 -10.29 -9.93
CA PHE A 304 14.31 -9.64 -10.70
C PHE A 304 15.19 -8.71 -9.86
N ILE A 305 14.62 -7.94 -8.92
CA ILE A 305 15.41 -7.11 -7.99
C ILE A 305 16.40 -7.98 -7.21
N ALA A 306 15.94 -9.10 -6.66
CA ALA A 306 16.82 -9.99 -5.91
C ALA A 306 17.89 -10.64 -6.80
N LYS A 307 17.52 -11.05 -8.02
CA LYS A 307 18.48 -11.60 -9.00
C LYS A 307 19.55 -10.59 -9.38
N PHE A 308 19.19 -9.35 -9.69
CA PHE A 308 20.14 -8.31 -10.11
C PHE A 308 21.00 -7.76 -8.98
N ASN A 309 20.54 -7.86 -7.74
CA ASN A 309 21.25 -7.39 -6.55
C ASN A 309 21.89 -8.53 -5.72
N ASP A 310 21.88 -9.77 -6.23
CA ASP A 310 22.41 -10.99 -5.59
C ASP A 310 21.88 -11.20 -4.15
N ILE A 311 20.58 -10.96 -3.96
CA ILE A 311 19.89 -11.11 -2.68
C ILE A 311 19.32 -12.52 -2.59
N LYS A 312 19.65 -13.21 -1.50
CA LYS A 312 19.14 -14.55 -1.22
C LYS A 312 17.69 -14.49 -0.74
N PRO A 313 16.85 -15.50 -1.03
CA PRO A 313 15.48 -15.58 -0.51
C PRO A 313 15.37 -15.57 1.02
N ILE A 314 16.45 -15.87 1.75
CA ILE A 314 16.50 -15.78 3.22
C ILE A 314 16.30 -14.35 3.73
N ALA A 315 16.69 -13.33 2.96
CA ALA A 315 16.50 -11.94 3.36
C ALA A 315 15.02 -11.60 3.62
N TYR A 316 14.09 -12.13 2.81
CA TYR A 316 12.65 -11.91 3.00
C TYR A 316 12.12 -12.58 4.28
N SER A 317 12.68 -13.71 4.67
CA SER A 317 12.35 -14.34 5.96
C SER A 317 12.86 -13.54 7.15
N GLU A 318 14.04 -12.93 7.03
CA GLU A 318 14.59 -12.02 8.05
C GLU A 318 13.73 -10.75 8.16
N PHE A 319 13.30 -10.17 7.03
CA PHE A 319 12.37 -9.03 7.03
C PHE A 319 11.04 -9.37 7.70
N LEU A 320 10.51 -10.58 7.48
CA LEU A 320 9.32 -11.08 8.17
C LEU A 320 9.53 -11.22 9.68
N GLU A 321 10.68 -11.75 10.09
CA GLU A 321 11.02 -11.86 11.50
C GLU A 321 11.09 -10.48 12.17
N ASP A 322 11.69 -9.49 11.50
CA ASP A 322 11.75 -8.12 11.97
C ASP A 322 10.36 -7.49 12.09
N LEU A 323 9.46 -7.74 11.12
CA LEU A 323 8.06 -7.31 11.18
C LEU A 323 7.34 -7.93 12.38
N CYS A 324 7.49 -9.24 12.61
CA CYS A 324 6.87 -9.89 13.77
C CYS A 324 7.40 -9.35 15.10
N LYS A 325 8.71 -9.08 15.21
CA LYS A 325 9.30 -8.46 16.41
C LYS A 325 8.75 -7.05 16.65
N GLN A 326 8.55 -6.27 15.58
CA GLN A 326 7.91 -4.95 15.66
C GLN A 326 6.49 -5.07 16.22
N THR A 327 5.65 -5.94 15.65
CA THR A 327 4.25 -6.12 16.07
C THR A 327 4.13 -6.60 17.52
N LEU A 328 5.07 -7.44 17.99
CA LEU A 328 5.09 -7.93 19.37
C LEU A 328 5.72 -6.95 20.37
N ASN A 329 6.12 -5.75 19.94
CA ASN A 329 6.87 -4.77 20.75
C ASN A 329 8.15 -5.34 21.39
N LEU A 330 8.81 -6.30 20.72
CA LEU A 330 10.04 -6.96 21.17
C LEU A 330 11.32 -6.30 20.64
N GLN A 331 11.20 -5.20 19.87
CA GLN A 331 12.34 -4.50 19.28
C GLN A 331 13.17 -3.74 20.31
N THR A 332 14.49 -3.91 20.21
CA THR A 332 15.52 -3.11 20.91
C THR A 332 16.10 -2.06 19.96
N GLU A 333 15.80 -0.78 20.23
CA GLU A 333 16.44 0.49 19.79
C GLU A 333 16.77 0.78 18.30
N ASP A 334 16.83 -0.18 17.37
CA ASP A 334 17.09 0.08 15.94
C ASP A 334 15.82 0.52 15.18
N ALA A 335 15.28 1.69 15.55
CA ALA A 335 14.01 2.27 15.10
C ALA A 335 13.93 2.68 13.62
N LYS A 336 14.91 2.35 12.77
CA LYS A 336 14.97 2.81 11.36
C LYS A 336 14.26 1.90 10.35
N LYS A 337 13.73 0.74 10.77
CA LYS A 337 13.28 -0.33 9.85
C LYS A 337 11.86 -0.82 10.12
N ASN A 338 10.97 0.10 10.48
CA ASN A 338 9.61 -0.24 10.85
C ASN A 338 8.65 -0.10 9.67
N LEU A 339 7.68 -0.99 9.58
CA LEU A 339 6.52 -0.79 8.72
C LEU A 339 5.75 0.42 9.26
N THR A 340 5.83 1.53 8.54
CA THR A 340 5.14 2.79 8.85
C THR A 340 3.91 2.91 7.97
N PHE A 341 2.74 2.69 8.56
CA PHE A 341 1.46 2.85 7.89
C PHE A 341 0.61 3.89 8.61
N VAL A 342 0.06 4.85 7.87
CA VAL A 342 -0.82 5.90 8.41
C VAL A 342 -2.25 5.61 7.93
N PRO A 343 -3.11 4.97 8.75
CA PRO A 343 -4.46 4.56 8.34
C PRO A 343 -5.46 5.71 8.16
N LEU A 344 -5.10 6.95 8.48
CA LEU A 344 -6.02 8.11 8.50
C LEU A 344 -6.70 8.35 7.14
N ALA A 345 -5.91 8.38 6.06
CA ALA A 345 -6.44 8.65 4.72
C ALA A 345 -7.34 7.52 4.18
N PRO A 346 -6.93 6.23 4.21
CA PRO A 346 -7.81 5.15 3.79
C PRO A 346 -9.05 5.03 4.68
N ALA A 347 -8.95 5.32 6.00
CA ALA A 347 -10.11 5.37 6.89
C ALA A 347 -11.13 6.42 6.45
N CYS A 348 -10.69 7.64 6.11
CA CYS A 348 -11.58 8.68 5.61
C CYS A 348 -12.32 8.24 4.34
N VAL A 349 -11.61 7.61 3.39
CA VAL A 349 -12.20 7.10 2.14
C VAL A 349 -13.19 5.98 2.41
N VAL A 350 -12.83 4.98 3.22
CA VAL A 350 -13.71 3.85 3.52
C VAL A 350 -14.97 4.31 4.26
N ILE A 351 -14.85 5.19 5.26
CA ILE A 351 -16.01 5.76 5.98
C ILE A 351 -16.93 6.49 4.99
N ARG A 352 -16.39 7.40 4.16
CA ARG A 352 -17.15 8.16 3.16
C ARG A 352 -18.02 7.27 2.26
N VAL A 353 -17.53 6.07 1.98
CA VAL A 353 -18.13 5.16 1.00
C VAL A 353 -19.10 4.19 1.66
N LEU A 354 -18.78 3.71 2.86
CA LEU A 354 -19.68 2.84 3.61
C LEU A 354 -20.87 3.60 4.21
N THR A 355 -20.73 4.89 4.55
CA THR A 355 -21.83 5.71 5.10
C THR A 355 -23.13 5.62 4.27
N PRO A 356 -23.13 5.89 2.94
CA PRO A 356 -24.35 5.76 2.13
C PRO A 356 -24.85 4.32 2.00
N VAL A 357 -23.97 3.32 1.95
CA VAL A 357 -24.35 1.90 1.92
C VAL A 357 -25.10 1.51 3.19
N TYR A 358 -24.56 1.86 4.35
CA TYR A 358 -25.24 1.65 5.63
C TYR A 358 -26.54 2.44 5.72
N ALA A 359 -26.61 3.67 5.21
CA ALA A 359 -27.83 4.45 5.20
C ALA A 359 -28.92 3.84 4.30
N ALA A 360 -28.55 3.18 3.20
CA ALA A 360 -29.48 2.49 2.31
C ALA A 360 -29.97 1.15 2.90
N LEU A 361 -29.09 0.42 3.60
CA LEU A 361 -29.40 -0.90 4.17
C LEU A 361 -30.09 -0.83 5.54
N ILE A 362 -29.85 0.21 6.35
CA ILE A 362 -30.46 0.36 7.67
C ILE A 362 -31.76 1.17 7.52
N PRO A 363 -32.95 0.56 7.73
CA PRO A 363 -34.22 1.27 7.60
C PRO A 363 -34.31 2.45 8.57
N CYS A 364 -34.95 3.55 8.14
CA CYS A 364 -35.26 4.74 8.93
C CYS A 364 -36.21 4.43 10.10
N ASN A 365 -35.73 3.71 11.10
CA ASN A 365 -36.43 3.41 12.34
C ASN A 365 -35.90 4.31 13.48
N PRO A 366 -36.69 4.54 14.55
CA PRO A 366 -36.29 5.38 15.68
C PRO A 366 -34.92 4.95 16.25
N LEU A 367 -34.14 5.95 16.69
CA LEU A 367 -32.75 5.86 17.19
C LEU A 367 -32.35 4.56 17.94
N PRO A 368 -33.13 4.03 18.91
CA PRO A 368 -32.76 2.79 19.60
C PRO A 368 -32.72 1.56 18.68
N TRP A 369 -33.59 1.48 17.67
CA TRP A 369 -33.60 0.38 16.71
C TRP A 369 -32.44 0.51 15.71
N ARG A 370 -32.06 1.75 15.37
CA ARG A 370 -30.88 2.04 14.55
C ARG A 370 -29.58 1.62 15.26
N LEU A 371 -29.46 1.91 16.55
CA LEU A 371 -28.35 1.43 17.38
C LEU A 371 -28.33 -0.09 17.52
N PHE A 372 -29.49 -0.74 17.62
CA PHE A 372 -29.61 -2.20 17.63
C PHE A 372 -29.11 -2.84 16.33
N TRP A 373 -29.51 -2.31 15.16
CA TRP A 373 -29.00 -2.81 13.87
C TRP A 373 -27.53 -2.49 13.62
N ILE A 374 -27.03 -1.34 14.09
CA ILE A 374 -25.59 -1.00 14.06
C ILE A 374 -24.79 -2.01 14.90
N PHE A 375 -25.24 -2.33 16.12
CA PHE A 375 -24.61 -3.34 16.97
C PHE A 375 -24.72 -4.77 16.39
N LEU A 376 -25.84 -5.10 15.75
CA LEU A 376 -26.05 -6.41 15.14
C LEU A 376 -25.18 -6.57 13.89
N LEU A 377 -25.07 -5.55 13.04
CA LEU A 377 -24.22 -5.56 11.86
C LEU A 377 -22.72 -5.54 12.24
N SER A 378 -22.34 -4.82 13.29
CA SER A 378 -20.96 -4.81 13.79
C SER A 378 -20.55 -6.08 14.55
N ALA A 379 -21.52 -6.94 14.92
CA ALA A 379 -21.27 -8.22 15.60
C ALA A 379 -21.33 -9.42 14.64
N ILE A 380 -21.78 -9.21 13.40
CA ILE A 380 -21.85 -10.24 12.34
C ILE A 380 -20.65 -10.13 11.38
N THR A 381 -19.99 -8.97 11.32
CA THR A 381 -18.59 -8.81 10.87
C THR A 381 -17.63 -9.11 12.01
#